data_AF-A0A1G2W0A2-F1
#
_entry.id   AF-A0A1G2W0A2-F1
#
_cell.length_a   1.000
_cell.length_b   1.000
_cell.length_c   1.000
_cell.angle_alpha   90.00
_cell.angle_beta   90.00
_cell.angle_gamma   90.00
#
_symmetry.space_group_name_H-M   'P 1'
#
loop_
_entity.id
_entity.type
_entity.pdbx_description
1 polymer ?
#
loop_
_entity_poly.entity_id
_entity_poly.type
_entity_poly.pdbx_seq_one_letter_code
_entity_poly.pdbx_strand_id
1 'polypeptide(L)'
;MALADVGGPHWGTVALNVIGTKLQEWKRQDLPGGAFTDRKGTISNTFGLTLPEWKFLSTLSWNYDPFSLGVRWRYQGSVENFNNREQVLDAVNYFDLNGSWKLNETVTVRGGVNNLTDKQPRVYSPSIAANTDPSSYDLVGRRYYIGLTARF
;
A
#
# COMPACT_ATOMS: atom_id res chain seq x y z
N MET A 1 -2.68 -0.47 -23.10
CA MET A 1 -2.51 -1.16 -24.39
C MET A 1 -3.72 -2.06 -24.57
N ALA A 2 -4.37 -2.07 -25.73
CA ALA A 2 -5.47 -3.00 -25.96
C ALA A 2 -4.88 -4.40 -26.21
N LEU A 3 -5.51 -5.48 -25.72
CA LEU A 3 -5.00 -6.83 -25.99
C LEU A 3 -5.08 -7.20 -27.48
N ALA A 4 -5.95 -6.53 -28.23
CA ALA A 4 -6.01 -6.63 -29.69
C ALA A 4 -4.70 -6.16 -30.37
N ASP A 5 -3.97 -5.22 -29.75
CA ASP A 5 -2.69 -4.71 -30.26
C ASP A 5 -1.56 -5.75 -30.18
N VAL A 6 -1.79 -6.89 -29.50
CA VAL A 6 -0.88 -8.03 -29.42
C VAL A 6 -1.50 -9.33 -29.97
N GLY A 7 -2.53 -9.23 -30.82
CA GLY A 7 -3.12 -10.37 -31.52
C GLY A 7 -4.10 -11.22 -30.69
N GLY A 8 -4.54 -10.73 -29.52
CA GLY A 8 -5.57 -11.38 -28.72
C GLY A 8 -6.99 -11.02 -29.19
N PRO A 9 -8.03 -11.82 -28.80
CA PRO A 9 -9.42 -11.42 -28.99
C PRO A 9 -9.74 -10.11 -28.25
N HIS A 10 -10.82 -9.41 -28.62
CA HIS A 10 -11.26 -8.16 -27.95
C HIS A 10 -11.74 -8.40 -26.51
N TRP A 11 -10.83 -8.70 -25.58
CA TRP A 11 -11.08 -8.89 -24.15
C TRP A 11 -10.96 -7.60 -23.33
N GLY A 12 -11.01 -6.45 -24.00
CA GLY A 12 -10.88 -5.14 -23.37
C GLY A 12 -9.45 -4.64 -23.26
N THR A 13 -9.22 -3.74 -22.31
CA THR A 13 -7.95 -3.02 -22.12
C THR A 13 -7.32 -3.38 -20.79
N VAL A 14 -6.02 -3.66 -20.80
CA VAL A 14 -5.21 -3.79 -19.60
C VAL A 14 -4.28 -2.58 -19.48
N ALA A 15 -4.17 -2.07 -18.25
CA ALA A 15 -3.25 -1.00 -17.89
C ALA A 15 -2.49 -1.38 -16.62
N LEU A 16 -1.17 -1.16 -16.64
CA LEU A 16 -0.29 -1.29 -15.48
C LEU A 16 0.31 0.07 -15.17
N ASN A 17 0.17 0.52 -13.92
CA ASN A 17 0.85 1.69 -13.40
C ASN A 17 1.73 1.29 -12.21
N VAL A 18 2.97 1.76 -12.15
CA VAL A 18 3.91 1.47 -11.07
C VAL A 18 4.58 2.75 -10.64
N ILE A 19 4.50 3.06 -9.34
CA ILE A 19 5.22 4.16 -8.70
C ILE A 19 6.14 3.55 -7.66
N GLY A 20 7.43 3.86 -7.72
CA GLY A 20 8.44 3.44 -6.75
C GLY A 20 9.13 4.64 -6.13
N THR A 21 9.41 4.57 -4.84
CA THR A 21 10.17 5.61 -4.11
C THR A 21 11.34 4.98 -3.36
N LYS A 22 12.50 5.61 -3.45
CA LYS A 22 13.69 5.31 -2.65
C LYS A 22 13.96 6.43 -1.64
N LEU A 23 13.97 6.12 -0.35
CA LEU A 23 14.46 7.04 0.67
C LEU A 23 16.00 7.08 0.61
N GLN A 24 16.57 8.25 0.37
CA GLN A 24 18.03 8.41 0.27
C GLN A 24 18.67 8.58 1.64
N GLU A 25 18.19 9.55 2.42
CA GLU A 25 18.65 9.85 3.77
C GLU A 25 17.48 10.43 4.57
N TRP A 26 17.45 10.17 5.87
CA TRP A 26 16.58 10.86 6.81
C TRP A 26 17.36 11.20 8.08
N LYS A 27 18.04 12.35 8.04
CA LYS A 27 18.93 12.78 9.12
C LYS A 27 18.16 13.45 10.24
N ARG A 28 18.41 13.00 11.47
CA ARG A 28 17.82 13.56 12.69
C ARG A 28 18.87 13.72 13.78
N GLN A 29 18.89 14.90 14.39
CA GLN A 29 19.62 15.20 15.62
C GLN A 29 18.68 14.95 16.82
N ASP A 30 19.08 14.09 17.76
CA ASP A 30 18.26 13.76 18.94
C ASP A 30 18.58 14.62 20.17
N LEU A 31 19.76 15.24 20.20
CA LEU A 31 20.22 16.09 21.31
C LEU A 31 20.67 17.44 20.77
N PRO A 32 20.34 18.57 21.42
CA PRO A 32 20.85 19.88 21.04
C PRO A 32 22.38 19.88 20.94
N GLY A 33 22.92 20.23 19.77
CA GLY A 33 24.36 20.23 19.50
C GLY A 33 24.98 18.85 19.20
N GLY A 34 24.19 17.76 19.24
CA GLY A 34 24.65 16.41 18.91
C GLY A 34 24.84 16.16 17.41
N ALA A 35 25.39 15.00 17.05
CA ALA A 35 25.50 14.61 15.64
C ALA A 35 24.13 14.29 15.00
N PHE A 36 24.03 14.49 13.69
CA PHE A 36 22.91 13.98 12.91
C PHE A 36 23.10 12.50 12.62
N THR A 37 22.06 11.71 12.89
CA THR A 37 22.05 10.28 12.59
C THR A 37 21.04 9.98 11.50
N ASP A 38 21.46 9.25 10.46
CA ASP A 38 20.54 8.74 9.43
C ASP A 38 19.60 7.68 10.01
N ARG A 39 18.31 7.83 9.73
CA ARG A 39 17.23 6.94 10.20
C ARG A 39 16.62 6.13 9.07
N LYS A 40 17.11 6.25 7.84
CA LYS A 40 16.69 5.40 6.73
C LYS A 40 16.77 3.91 7.12
N GLY A 41 15.76 3.15 6.72
CA GLY A 41 15.67 1.71 6.97
C GLY A 41 15.26 1.38 8.40
N THR A 42 14.77 2.34 9.19
CA THR A 42 14.48 2.08 10.60
C THR A 42 13.08 2.53 11.04
N ILE A 43 12.62 1.92 12.13
CA ILE A 43 11.56 2.44 13.00
C ILE A 43 12.18 2.80 14.35
N SER A 44 11.64 3.80 15.05
CA SER A 44 12.18 4.23 16.34
C SER A 44 11.14 4.20 17.44
N ASN A 45 11.59 3.75 18.62
CA ASN A 45 10.79 3.70 19.84
C ASN A 45 10.65 5.08 20.51
N THR A 46 11.24 6.13 19.93
CA THR A 46 11.20 7.49 20.50
C THR A 46 10.24 8.41 19.74
N PHE A 47 10.00 8.15 18.45
CA PHE A 47 9.12 8.98 17.62
C PHE A 47 8.24 8.22 16.62
N GLY A 48 8.33 6.88 16.57
CA GLY A 48 7.32 6.01 15.98
C GLY A 48 7.14 6.11 14.48
N LEU A 49 8.12 6.69 13.77
CA LEU A 49 8.08 6.85 12.33
C LEU A 49 8.77 5.67 11.65
N THR A 50 8.06 4.98 10.76
CA THR A 50 8.63 3.93 9.93
C THR A 50 9.25 4.54 8.67
N LEU A 51 10.56 4.33 8.46
CA LEU A 51 11.31 4.91 7.35
C LEU A 51 11.87 3.82 6.43
N PRO A 52 11.01 3.09 5.70
CA PRO A 52 11.46 2.06 4.76
C PRO A 52 12.30 2.68 3.65
N GLU A 53 13.36 1.98 3.22
CA GLU A 53 14.16 2.46 2.10
C GLU A 53 13.35 2.47 0.79
N TRP A 54 12.51 1.45 0.60
CA TRP A 54 11.74 1.28 -0.62
C TRP A 54 10.24 1.18 -0.34
N LYS A 55 9.46 1.87 -1.17
CA LYS A 55 8.00 1.68 -1.25
C LYS A 55 7.59 1.58 -2.71
N PHE A 56 6.64 0.71 -3.01
CA PHE A 56 6.05 0.61 -4.34
C PHE A 56 4.53 0.63 -4.26
N LEU A 57 3.92 1.33 -5.20
CA LEU A 57 2.49 1.35 -5.43
C LEU A 57 2.23 0.95 -6.88
N SER A 58 1.76 -0.27 -7.07
CA SER A 58 1.43 -0.81 -8.40
C SER A 58 -0.08 -0.97 -8.54
N THR A 59 -0.64 -0.61 -9.67
CA THR A 59 -2.06 -0.82 -10.00
C THR A 59 -2.17 -1.50 -11.35
N LEU A 60 -2.79 -2.67 -11.37
CA LEU A 60 -3.22 -3.37 -12.56
C LEU A 60 -4.72 -3.18 -12.73
N SER A 61 -5.14 -2.67 -13.89
CA SER A 61 -6.55 -2.45 -14.22
C SER A 61 -6.91 -3.20 -15.49
N TRP A 62 -8.06 -3.86 -15.46
CA TRP A 62 -8.68 -4.50 -16.61
C TRP A 62 -10.07 -3.89 -16.83
N ASN A 63 -10.30 -3.38 -18.03
CA ASN A 63 -11.55 -2.75 -18.41
C ASN A 63 -12.13 -3.47 -19.61
N TYR A 64 -13.32 -4.05 -19.44
CA TYR A 64 -14.06 -4.75 -20.48
C TYR A 64 -15.53 -4.44 -20.28
N ASP A 65 -16.06 -3.49 -21.06
CA ASP A 65 -17.41 -2.95 -20.85
C ASP A 65 -18.45 -4.09 -20.82
N PRO A 66 -19.37 -4.12 -19.82
CA PRO A 66 -19.66 -3.09 -18.81
C PRO A 66 -18.86 -3.19 -17.48
N PHE A 67 -17.80 -3.99 -17.45
CA PHE A 67 -17.04 -4.33 -16.26
C PHE A 67 -15.68 -3.62 -16.18
N SER A 68 -15.25 -3.36 -14.94
CA SER A 68 -13.87 -2.97 -14.63
C SER A 68 -13.42 -3.70 -13.38
N LEU A 69 -12.18 -4.19 -13.39
CA LEU A 69 -11.50 -4.80 -12.26
C LEU A 69 -10.14 -4.12 -12.04
N GLY A 70 -9.76 -3.94 -10.79
CA GLY A 70 -8.49 -3.35 -10.40
C GLY A 70 -7.86 -4.09 -9.24
N VAL A 71 -6.57 -4.39 -9.37
CA VAL A 71 -5.73 -4.89 -8.28
C VAL A 71 -4.65 -3.86 -7.98
N ARG A 72 -4.56 -3.43 -6.72
CA ARG A 72 -3.53 -2.53 -6.24
C ARG A 72 -2.61 -3.26 -5.28
N TRP A 73 -1.33 -3.27 -5.59
CA TRP A 73 -0.27 -3.79 -4.74
C TRP A 73 0.47 -2.64 -4.07
N ARG A 74 0.48 -2.64 -2.74
CA ARG A 74 1.23 -1.69 -1.90
C ARG A 74 2.37 -2.47 -1.23
N TYR A 75 3.60 -2.15 -1.59
CA TYR A 75 4.80 -2.69 -0.95
C TYR A 75 5.45 -1.65 -0.07
N GLN A 76 5.88 -2.10 1.11
CA GLN A 76 6.74 -1.36 2.00
C GLN A 76 7.91 -2.25 2.41
N GLY A 77 9.13 -1.75 2.24
CA GLY A 77 10.36 -2.44 2.60
C GLY A 77 10.46 -2.73 4.09
N SER A 78 11.31 -3.69 4.43
CA SER A 78 11.64 -4.02 5.81
C SER A 78 12.33 -2.84 6.49
N VAL A 79 12.20 -2.80 7.82
CA VAL A 79 12.93 -1.86 8.66
C VAL A 79 13.47 -2.56 9.88
N GLU A 80 14.55 -2.03 10.43
CA GLU A 80 15.09 -2.45 11.72
C GLU A 80 14.59 -1.52 12.83
N ASN A 81 14.42 -2.03 14.04
CA ASN A 81 14.24 -1.16 15.19
C ASN A 81 15.56 -0.44 15.49
N PHE A 82 15.57 0.88 15.37
CA PHE A 82 16.76 1.71 15.59
C PHE A 82 17.39 1.46 16.97
N ASN A 83 16.56 1.22 17.98
CA ASN A 83 16.95 1.02 19.37
C ASN A 83 17.30 -0.44 19.69
N ASN A 84 16.93 -1.41 18.84
CA ASN A 84 17.32 -2.81 18.94
C ASN A 84 17.40 -3.43 17.53
N ARG A 85 18.60 -3.43 16.95
CA ARG A 85 18.81 -3.85 15.55
C ARG A 85 18.55 -5.33 15.28
N GLU A 86 18.49 -6.16 16.31
CA GLU A 86 18.08 -7.57 16.18
C GLU A 86 16.59 -7.72 15.86
N GLN A 87 15.77 -6.71 16.19
CA GLN A 87 14.35 -6.70 15.87
C GLN A 87 14.12 -6.13 14.47
N VAL A 88 13.92 -7.03 13.52
CA VAL A 88 13.60 -6.70 12.12
C VAL A 88 12.10 -6.82 11.88
N LEU A 89 11.50 -5.77 11.33
CA LEU A 89 10.13 -5.78 10.85
C LEU A 89 10.18 -6.06 9.36
N ASP A 90 9.78 -7.28 9.00
CA ASP A 90 9.77 -7.72 7.60
C ASP A 90 8.92 -6.81 6.72
N ALA A 91 9.34 -6.73 5.46
CA ALA A 91 8.59 -6.07 4.40
C ALA A 91 7.11 -6.54 4.39
N VAL A 92 6.23 -5.64 4.01
CA VAL A 92 4.79 -5.91 3.96
C VAL A 92 4.23 -5.66 2.57
N ASN A 93 3.31 -6.54 2.17
CA ASN A 93 2.64 -6.53 0.88
C ASN A 93 1.15 -6.50 1.14
N TYR A 94 0.50 -5.41 0.75
CA TYR A 94 -0.95 -5.30 0.75
C TYR A 94 -1.48 -5.41 -0.67
N PHE A 95 -2.52 -6.22 -0.84
CA PHE A 95 -3.28 -6.29 -2.08
C PHE A 95 -4.67 -5.75 -1.83
N ASP A 96 -5.09 -4.77 -2.62
CA ASP A 96 -6.47 -4.27 -2.61
C ASP A 96 -7.13 -4.65 -3.93
N LEU A 97 -8.32 -5.21 -3.86
CA LEU A 97 -9.14 -5.55 -5.02
C LEU A 97 -10.29 -4.57 -5.12
N ASN A 98 -10.58 -4.08 -6.31
CA ASN A 98 -11.76 -3.29 -6.60
C ASN A 98 -12.40 -3.74 -7.91
N GLY A 99 -13.70 -3.51 -8.04
CA GLY A 99 -14.42 -3.77 -9.27
C GLY A 99 -15.67 -2.91 -9.38
N SER A 100 -16.15 -2.75 -10.61
CA SER A 100 -17.40 -2.08 -10.92
C SER A 100 -18.12 -2.72 -12.08
N TRP A 101 -19.43 -2.62 -12.05
CA TRP A 101 -20.32 -3.07 -13.11
C TRP A 101 -21.35 -1.97 -13.41
N LYS A 102 -21.38 -1.51 -14.66
CA LYS A 102 -22.44 -0.64 -15.17
C LYS A 102 -23.69 -1.49 -15.43
N LEU A 103 -24.72 -1.33 -14.61
CA LEU A 103 -25.98 -2.06 -14.78
C LEU A 103 -26.76 -1.53 -15.99
N ASN A 104 -26.69 -0.21 -16.21
CA ASN A 104 -27.22 0.50 -17.36
C ASN A 104 -26.49 1.85 -17.49
N GLU A 105 -26.97 2.74 -18.36
CA GLU A 105 -26.34 4.05 -18.61
C GLU A 105 -26.35 5.00 -17.39
N THR A 106 -27.27 4.79 -16.44
CA THR A 106 -27.46 5.68 -15.29
C THR A 106 -26.98 5.08 -13.97
N VAL A 107 -26.88 3.75 -13.86
CA VAL A 107 -26.62 3.03 -12.60
C VAL A 107 -25.35 2.20 -12.69
N THR A 108 -24.46 2.40 -11.72
CA THR A 108 -23.22 1.62 -11.55
C THR A 108 -23.12 1.09 -10.12
N VAL A 109 -22.79 -0.19 -9.98
CA VAL A 109 -22.43 -0.81 -8.70
C VAL A 109 -20.91 -0.97 -8.65
N ARG A 110 -20.31 -0.63 -7.50
CA ARG A 110 -18.88 -0.83 -7.23
C ARG A 110 -18.69 -1.55 -5.90
N GLY A 111 -17.60 -2.28 -5.79
CA GLY A 111 -17.21 -2.92 -4.55
C GLY A 111 -15.73 -3.25 -4.53
N GLY A 112 -15.27 -3.75 -3.40
CA GLY A 112 -13.89 -4.17 -3.26
C GLY A 112 -13.52 -4.63 -1.86
N VAL A 113 -12.25 -5.00 -1.74
CA VAL A 113 -11.63 -5.49 -0.53
C VAL A 113 -10.27 -4.79 -0.37
N ASN A 114 -10.10 -4.04 0.71
CA ASN A 114 -8.79 -3.55 1.11
C ASN A 114 -8.10 -4.61 1.97
N ASN A 115 -6.78 -4.75 1.79
CA ASN A 115 -5.98 -5.75 2.49
C ASN A 115 -6.55 -7.17 2.31
N LEU A 116 -6.73 -7.58 1.04
CA LEU A 116 -7.33 -8.84 0.63
C LEU A 116 -6.71 -10.06 1.32
N THR A 117 -5.40 -10.02 1.59
CA THR A 117 -4.64 -11.09 2.24
C THR A 117 -4.55 -10.94 3.76
N ASP A 118 -5.27 -10.00 4.35
CA ASP A 118 -5.45 -9.85 5.81
C ASP A 118 -4.16 -9.71 6.60
N LYS A 119 -3.25 -8.90 6.09
CA LYS A 119 -1.98 -8.61 6.74
C LYS A 119 -2.24 -7.79 8.00
N GLN A 120 -1.80 -8.32 9.12
CA GLN A 120 -1.78 -7.62 10.40
C GLN A 120 -0.68 -6.55 10.42
N PRO A 121 -0.82 -5.49 11.22
CA PRO A 121 0.21 -4.47 11.37
C PRO A 121 1.49 -5.07 11.95
N ARG A 122 2.65 -4.53 11.56
CA ARG A 122 3.92 -4.96 12.13
C ARG A 122 4.07 -4.38 13.52
N VAL A 123 4.35 -5.24 14.49
CA VAL A 123 4.58 -4.84 15.87
C VAL A 123 6.05 -4.88 16.24
N TYR A 124 6.44 -4.01 17.17
CA TYR A 124 7.82 -3.88 17.65
C TYR A 124 7.83 -3.64 19.17
N SER A 125 8.98 -3.82 19.82
CA SER A 125 9.15 -3.66 21.27
C SER A 125 10.61 -3.36 21.66
N PRO A 126 10.87 -2.41 22.59
CA PRO A 126 9.88 -1.49 23.16
C PRO A 126 9.29 -0.61 22.07
N SER A 127 8.12 -0.02 22.30
CA SER A 127 7.38 0.65 21.23
C SER A 127 6.73 1.94 21.68
N ILE A 128 6.29 2.71 20.71
CA ILE A 128 5.28 3.75 20.91
C ILE A 128 4.08 3.50 20.01
N ALA A 129 2.98 4.19 20.29
CA ALA A 129 1.73 4.10 19.52
C ALA A 129 1.16 2.67 19.44
N ALA A 130 0.94 2.03 20.60
CA ALA A 130 0.32 0.70 20.72
C ALA A 130 1.05 -0.40 19.93
N ASN A 131 2.38 -0.41 19.99
CA ASN A 131 3.25 -1.39 19.35
C ASN A 131 3.39 -1.31 17.83
N THR A 132 2.80 -0.34 17.13
CA THR A 132 2.89 -0.23 15.66
C THR A 132 2.93 1.23 15.19
N ASP A 133 3.27 1.46 13.92
CA ASP A 133 3.09 2.75 13.26
C ASP A 133 1.76 2.78 12.47
N PRO A 134 0.72 3.47 12.98
CA PRO A 134 -0.60 3.52 12.34
C PRO A 134 -0.62 4.35 11.05
N SER A 135 0.42 5.16 10.79
CA SER A 135 0.54 5.92 9.54
C SER A 135 1.09 5.06 8.40
N SER A 136 1.79 3.98 8.73
CA SER A 136 2.45 3.09 7.77
C SER A 136 1.72 1.76 7.56
N TYR A 137 1.05 1.22 8.59
CA TYR A 137 0.43 -0.10 8.54
C TYR A 137 -1.10 -0.05 8.64
N ASP A 138 -1.77 -1.01 7.99
CA ASP A 138 -3.22 -1.19 8.14
C ASP A 138 -3.54 -1.82 9.51
N LEU A 139 -4.29 -1.11 10.35
CA LEU A 139 -4.61 -1.55 11.71
C LEU A 139 -5.80 -2.51 11.79
N VAL A 140 -6.75 -2.38 10.87
CA VAL A 140 -8.04 -3.09 10.94
C VAL A 140 -7.97 -4.46 10.26
N GLY A 141 -7.00 -4.66 9.38
CA GLY A 141 -6.92 -5.86 8.55
C GLY A 141 -7.82 -5.75 7.31
N ARG A 142 -8.42 -6.87 6.91
CA ARG A 142 -9.26 -6.95 5.70
C ARG A 142 -10.58 -6.20 5.83
N ARG A 143 -10.88 -5.34 4.86
CA ARG A 143 -12.10 -4.49 4.86
C ARG A 143 -12.85 -4.58 3.54
N TYR A 144 -14.15 -4.82 3.61
CA TYR A 144 -15.05 -4.90 2.45
C TYR A 144 -15.82 -3.60 2.30
N TYR A 145 -16.13 -3.24 1.05
CA TYR A 145 -17.03 -2.13 0.77
C TYR A 145 -17.88 -2.41 -0.47
N ILE A 146 -19.05 -1.78 -0.51
CA ILE A 146 -19.96 -1.76 -1.66
C ILE A 146 -20.53 -0.35 -1.80
N GLY A 147 -20.83 0.07 -3.02
CA GLY A 147 -21.42 1.37 -3.29
C GLY A 147 -22.22 1.36 -4.59
N LEU A 148 -23.27 2.17 -4.62
CA LEU A 148 -24.11 2.39 -5.80
C LEU A 148 -23.96 3.85 -6.24
N THR A 149 -23.98 4.10 -7.53
CA THR A 149 -23.99 5.45 -8.10
C THR A 149 -25.04 5.54 -9.18
N ALA A 150 -25.93 6.51 -9.06
CA ALA A 150 -26.95 6.85 -10.03
C ALA A 150 -26.67 8.24 -10.60
N ARG A 151 -26.82 8.41 -11.92
CA ARG A 151 -26.71 9.70 -12.63
C ARG A 151 -28.04 9.99 -13.33
N PHE A 152 -28.49 11.23 -13.28
CA PHE A 152 -29.77 11.72 -13.80
C PHE A 152 -29.56 13.01 -14.60
#